data_AF-A0A354ZFU7-F1
#
_entry.id   AF-A0A354ZFU7-F1
#
_cell.length_a   1.000
_cell.length_b   1.000
_cell.length_c   1.000
_cell.angle_alpha   90.00
_cell.angle_beta   90.00
_cell.angle_gamma   90.00
#
_symmetry.space_group_name_H-M   'P 1'
#
loop_
_entity.id
_entity.type
_entity.pdbx_description
1 polymer ?
#
loop_
_entity_poly.entity_id
_entity_poly.type
_entity_poly.pdbx_seq_one_letter_code
_entity_poly.pdbx_strand_id
1 'polypeptide(L)'
;MRPPLPPPGFDDIPMAEKLEYVLSLWYRIVIDAEQIPVPEWHREILRERIQQMDAHPGDSVDWSQVHSEIIGDLQKGKLDQ
;
A
#
# COMPACT_ATOMS: atom_id res chain seq x y z
N MET A 1 -10.56 3.41 26.58
CA MET A 1 -9.20 2.89 26.84
C MET A 1 -8.51 2.66 25.51
N ARG A 2 -7.21 2.96 25.38
CA ARG A 2 -6.44 2.50 24.21
C ARG A 2 -6.12 1.01 24.39
N PRO A 3 -6.25 0.18 23.34
CA PRO A 3 -5.79 -1.20 23.43
C PRO A 3 -4.27 -1.24 23.68
N PRO A 4 -3.75 -2.27 24.37
CA PRO A 4 -2.32 -2.49 24.48
C PRO A 4 -1.68 -2.64 23.09
N LEU A 5 -0.47 -2.09 22.93
CA LEU A 5 0.30 -2.17 21.70
C LEU A 5 1.67 -2.82 21.99
N PRO A 6 2.00 -3.97 21.36
CA PRO A 6 1.09 -4.79 20.56
C PRO A 6 0.06 -5.52 21.45
N PRO A 7 -1.01 -6.09 20.86
CA PRO A 7 -1.96 -6.90 21.64
C PRO A 7 -1.26 -8.13 22.26
N PRO A 8 -1.74 -8.64 23.41
CA PRO A 8 -1.16 -9.83 24.05
C PRO A 8 -1.03 -11.01 23.08
N GLY A 9 0.09 -11.71 23.13
CA GLY A 9 0.39 -12.84 22.25
C GLY A 9 0.84 -12.47 20.84
N PHE A 10 0.82 -11.19 20.45
CA PHE A 10 1.28 -10.77 19.13
C PHE A 10 2.75 -11.07 18.93
N ASP A 11 3.61 -10.87 19.94
CA ASP A 11 5.05 -11.07 19.77
C ASP A 11 5.46 -12.54 19.73
N ASP A 12 4.60 -13.44 20.21
CA ASP A 12 4.86 -14.88 20.34
C ASP A 12 4.56 -15.68 19.06
N ILE A 13 3.89 -15.08 18.08
CA ILE A 13 3.55 -15.72 16.81
C ILE A 13 4.61 -15.48 15.72
N PRO A 14 4.76 -16.40 14.74
CA PRO A 14 5.66 -16.22 13.59
C PRO A 14 5.40 -14.95 12.79
N MET A 15 6.43 -14.41 12.13
CA MET A 15 6.32 -13.19 11.32
C MET A 15 5.21 -13.26 10.25
N ALA A 16 5.04 -14.42 9.61
CA ALA A 16 3.98 -14.61 8.62
C ALA A 16 2.58 -14.42 9.23
N GLU A 17 2.36 -14.93 10.45
CA GLU A 17 1.10 -14.79 11.18
C GLU A 17 0.90 -13.36 11.70
N LYS A 18 1.99 -12.67 12.12
CA LYS A 18 1.95 -11.23 12.44
C LYS A 18 1.45 -10.42 11.25
N LEU A 19 1.97 -10.69 10.06
CA LEU A 19 1.56 -10.01 8.83
C LEU A 19 0.10 -10.31 8.49
N GLU A 20 -0.32 -11.58 8.53
CA GLU A 20 -1.69 -11.99 8.26
C GLU A 20 -2.69 -11.35 9.24
N TYR A 21 -2.31 -11.24 10.51
CA TYR A 21 -3.09 -10.56 11.54
C TYR A 21 -3.28 -9.07 11.20
N VAL A 22 -2.21 -8.35 10.87
CA VAL A 22 -2.28 -6.93 10.52
C VAL A 22 -3.11 -6.72 9.25
N LEU A 23 -2.94 -7.57 8.23
CA LEU A 23 -3.73 -7.53 7.01
C LEU A 23 -5.22 -7.80 7.28
N SER A 24 -5.54 -8.79 8.13
CA SER A 24 -6.91 -9.09 8.53
C SER A 24 -7.58 -7.92 9.25
N LEU A 25 -6.84 -7.20 10.10
CA LEU A 25 -7.34 -5.97 10.71
C LEU A 25 -7.57 -4.87 9.68
N TRP A 26 -6.61 -4.70 8.76
CA TRP A 26 -6.72 -3.72 7.67
C TRP A 26 -7.95 -3.98 6.81
N TYR A 27 -8.20 -5.24 6.40
CA TYR A 27 -9.39 -5.63 5.63
C TYR A 27 -10.70 -5.27 6.33
N ARG A 28 -10.77 -5.37 7.66
CA ARG A 28 -11.96 -4.99 8.42
C ARG A 28 -12.18 -3.48 8.44
N ILE A 29 -11.10 -2.70 8.51
CA ILE A 29 -11.17 -1.23 8.52
C ILE A 29 -11.61 -0.70 7.16
N VAL A 30 -11.11 -1.28 6.07
CA VAL A 30 -11.40 -0.74 4.73
C VAL A 30 -12.84 -0.98 4.25
N ILE A 31 -13.60 -1.88 4.88
CA ILE A 31 -15.03 -2.09 4.58
C ILE A 31 -15.81 -0.78 4.71
N ASP A 32 -15.46 0.05 5.70
CA ASP A 32 -16.12 1.33 5.97
C ASP A 32 -15.26 2.52 5.53
N ALA A 33 -14.24 2.32 4.68
CA ALA A 33 -13.31 3.37 4.27
C ALA A 33 -14.01 4.57 3.64
N GLU A 34 -15.11 4.36 2.93
CA GLU A 34 -15.90 5.41 2.28
C GLU A 34 -16.53 6.38 3.29
N GLN A 35 -16.71 5.96 4.55
CA GLN A 35 -17.23 6.81 5.63
C GLN A 35 -16.18 7.79 6.17
N ILE A 36 -14.90 7.56 5.87
CA ILE A 36 -13.81 8.43 6.30
C ILE A 36 -13.65 9.55 5.27
N PRO A 37 -13.95 10.82 5.62
CA PRO A 37 -13.84 11.92 4.67
C PRO A 37 -12.39 12.10 4.24
N VAL A 38 -12.15 12.20 2.94
CA VAL A 38 -10.84 12.55 2.39
C VAL A 38 -10.58 14.04 2.67
N PRO A 39 -9.57 14.39 3.47
CA PRO A 39 -9.21 15.79 3.73
C PRO A 39 -8.91 16.56 2.44
N GLU A 40 -9.28 17.83 2.38
CA GLU A 40 -9.12 18.63 1.15
C GLU A 40 -7.65 18.71 0.70
N TRP A 41 -6.71 18.77 1.65
CA TRP A 41 -5.29 18.83 1.30
C TRP A 41 -4.79 17.55 0.59
N HIS A 42 -5.40 16.38 0.83
CA HIS A 42 -5.11 15.18 0.02
C HIS A 42 -5.57 15.38 -1.44
N ARG A 43 -6.75 15.99 -1.63
CA ARG A 43 -7.31 16.25 -2.96
C ARG A 43 -6.49 17.27 -3.73
N GLU A 44 -5.96 18.27 -3.04
CA GLU A 44 -5.05 19.27 -3.64
C GLU A 44 -3.79 18.59 -4.19
N ILE A 45 -3.13 17.75 -3.40
CA ILE A 45 -1.94 17.00 -3.86
C ILE A 45 -2.26 16.12 -5.07
N LEU A 46 -3.44 15.48 -5.09
CA LEU A 46 -3.85 14.69 -6.25
C LEU A 46 -4.05 15.56 -7.50
N ARG A 47 -4.68 16.73 -7.35
CA ARG A 47 -4.86 17.69 -8.46
C ARG A 47 -3.51 18.18 -8.98
N GLU A 48 -2.58 18.55 -8.09
CA GLU A 48 -1.23 18.99 -8.47
C GLU A 48 -0.49 17.91 -9.26
N ARG A 49 -0.54 16.65 -8.79
CA ARG A 49 0.14 15.53 -9.47
C ARG A 49 -0.48 15.22 -10.84
N ILE A 50 -1.80 15.24 -10.95
CA ILE A 50 -2.48 15.02 -12.24
C ILE A 50 -2.10 16.14 -13.22
N GLN A 51 -2.09 17.40 -12.79
CA GLN A 51 -1.67 18.52 -13.64
C GLN A 51 -0.21 18.40 -14.10
N GLN A 52 0.69 17.94 -13.23
CA GLN A 52 2.08 17.67 -13.59
C GLN A 52 2.20 16.55 -14.63
N MET A 53 1.42 15.48 -14.48
CA MET A 53 1.36 14.39 -15.46
C MET A 53 0.83 14.87 -16.82
N ASP A 54 -0.24 15.67 -16.83
CA ASP A 54 -0.80 16.24 -18.06
C ASP A 54 0.17 17.19 -18.76
N ALA A 55 0.93 17.98 -17.99
CA ALA A 55 1.94 18.90 -18.51
C ALA A 55 3.21 18.18 -19.02
N HIS A 56 3.53 17.02 -18.44
CA HIS A 56 4.71 16.23 -18.77
C HIS A 56 4.37 14.74 -18.99
N PRO A 57 3.68 14.37 -20.09
CA PRO A 57 3.21 13.00 -20.30
C PRO A 57 4.31 11.94 -20.33
N GLY A 58 5.57 12.34 -20.57
CA GLY A 58 6.74 11.45 -20.57
C GLY A 58 7.33 11.16 -19.19
N ASP A 59 6.92 11.90 -18.15
CA ASP A 59 7.49 11.78 -16.80
C ASP A 59 6.66 10.85 -15.90
N SER A 60 5.61 10.23 -16.45
CA SER A 60 4.78 9.25 -15.77
C SER A 60 4.84 7.90 -16.47
N VAL A 61 4.83 6.83 -15.68
CA VAL A 61 4.74 5.45 -16.15
C VAL A 61 3.45 4.82 -15.67
N ASP A 62 2.85 3.98 -16.50
CA ASP A 62 1.67 3.24 -16.12
C ASP A 62 2.00 2.21 -15.02
N TRP A 63 1.09 2.04 -14.08
CA TRP A 63 1.29 1.07 -13.00
C TRP A 63 1.51 -0.35 -13.50
N SER A 64 0.85 -0.76 -14.59
CA SER A 64 1.04 -2.07 -15.21
C SER A 64 2.46 -2.28 -15.73
N GLN A 65 3.11 -1.22 -16.22
CA GLN A 65 4.51 -1.25 -16.63
C GLN A 65 5.41 -1.47 -15.41
N VAL A 66 5.27 -0.64 -14.37
CA VAL A 66 6.04 -0.75 -13.12
C VAL A 66 5.87 -2.13 -12.48
N HIS A 67 4.63 -2.61 -12.40
CA HIS A 67 4.31 -3.93 -11.88
C HIS A 67 4.99 -5.05 -12.68
N SER A 68 4.97 -4.96 -14.01
CA SER A 68 5.62 -5.95 -14.88
C SER A 68 7.13 -5.97 -14.70
N GLU A 69 7.77 -4.81 -14.55
CA GLU A 69 9.20 -4.68 -14.27
C GLU A 69 9.56 -5.35 -12.93
N ILE A 70 8.82 -5.04 -11.86
CA ILE A 70 9.04 -5.64 -10.53
C ILE A 70 8.92 -7.17 -10.57
N ILE A 71 7.87 -7.69 -11.20
CA ILE A 71 7.67 -9.15 -11.31
C ILE A 71 8.80 -9.79 -12.13
N GLY A 72 9.21 -9.15 -13.22
CA GLY A 72 10.33 -9.61 -14.03
C GLY A 72 11.64 -9.70 -13.24
N ASP A 73 11.94 -8.69 -12.42
CA ASP A 73 13.15 -8.66 -11.61
C ASP A 73 13.14 -9.71 -10.49
N LEU A 74 11.98 -9.91 -9.85
CA LEU A 74 11.80 -10.97 -8.85
C LEU A 74 11.98 -12.38 -9.46
N GLN A 75 11.62 -12.58 -10.73
CA GLN A 75 11.80 -13.85 -11.43
C GLN A 75 13.27 -14.08 -11.83
N LYS A 76 13.97 -13.05 -12.31
CA LYS A 76 15.41 -13.14 -12.63
C LYS A 76 16.24 -13.43 -11.39
N GLY A 77 15.98 -12.73 -10.28
CA GLY A 77 16.68 -12.97 -9.01
C GLY A 77 16.46 -14.37 -8.41
N LYS A 78 15.42 -15.10 -8.83
CA LYS A 78 15.19 -16.51 -8.48
C LYS A 78 15.88 -17.51 -9.42
N LEU A 79 16.26 -17.09 -10.62
CA LEU A 79 16.99 -17.90 -11.60
C LEU A 79 18.50 -17.84 -11.41
N ASP A 80 18.99 -16.77 -10.76
CA ASP A 80 20.40 -16.54 -10.42
C ASP A 80 20.80 -17.11 -9.03
N GLN A 81 19.89 -17.79 -8.33
CA GLN A 81 20.11 -18.51 -7.06
C GLN A 81 19.96 -20.03 -7.23
#